data_AF-A0A9E1KTN1-F1
#
_entry.id   AF-A0A9E1KTN1-F1
#
_cell.length_a   1.000
_cell.length_b   1.000
_cell.length_c   1.000
_cell.angle_alpha   90.00
_cell.angle_beta   90.00
_cell.angle_gamma   90.00
#
_symmetry.space_group_name_H-M   'P 1'
#
loop_
_entity.id
_entity.type
_entity.pdbx_description
1 polymer ?
#
loop_
_entity_poly.entity_id
_entity_poly.type
_entity_poly.pdbx_seq_one_letter_code
_entity_poly.pdbx_strand_id
1 'polypeptide(L)' 'MLVHTYAEQGGGEIQFNVIDRETLLDAQQNPEKHKNLVVRVSGFSAYFTSLVKETQDEIIKRREHAGV' A
#
# COMPACT_ATOMS: atom_id res chain seq x y z
N MET A 1 -2.29 -18.52 11.51
CA MET A 1 -2.81 -17.14 11.55
C MET A 1 -1.64 -16.18 11.48
N LEU A 2 -1.48 -15.39 10.41
CA LEU A 2 -0.30 -14.53 10.22
C LEU A 2 -0.07 -13.54 11.37
N VAL A 3 -1.12 -12.79 11.75
CA VAL A 3 -1.02 -11.77 12.81
C VAL A 3 -0.68 -12.41 14.16
N HIS A 4 -1.32 -13.53 14.49
CA HIS A 4 -1.09 -14.25 15.73
C HIS A 4 0.36 -14.74 15.83
N THR A 5 0.84 -15.42 14.79
CA THR A 5 2.20 -15.94 14.74
C THR A 5 3.24 -14.81 14.76
N TYR A 6 2.97 -13.69 14.08
CA TYR A 6 3.84 -12.51 14.14
C TYR A 6 3.94 -11.94 15.56
N ALA A 7 2.82 -11.85 16.28
CA ALA A 7 2.79 -11.39 17.66
C ALA A 7 3.50 -12.37 18.62
N GLU A 8 3.26 -13.69 18.46
CA GLU A 8 3.93 -14.73 19.26
C GLU A 8 5.46 -14.73 19.08
N GLN A 9 5.95 -14.34 17.91
CA GLN A 9 7.38 -14.23 17.62
C GLN A 9 7.99 -12.88 18.05
N GLY A 10 7.24 -12.04 18.77
CA GLY A 10 7.74 -10.76 19.29
C GLY A 10 7.73 -9.60 18.29
N GLY A 11 6.87 -9.66 17.27
CA GLY A 11 6.72 -8.59 16.28
C GLY A 11 6.31 -7.24 16.89
N GLY A 12 6.98 -6.16 16.50
CA GLY A 12 6.75 -4.82 17.06
C GLY A 12 5.63 -4.04 16.36
N GLU A 13 5.66 -3.98 15.03
CA GLU A 13 4.65 -3.30 14.22
C GLU A 13 4.46 -4.03 12.89
N ILE A 14 3.23 -4.16 12.39
CA ILE A 14 2.95 -4.65 11.04
C ILE A 14 1.87 -3.79 10.39
N GLN A 15 2.05 -3.49 9.10
CA GLN A 15 1.13 -2.66 8.32
C GLN A 15 0.94 -3.29 6.94
N PHE A 16 -0.27 -3.16 6.40
CA PHE A 16 -0.63 -3.74 5.10
C PHE A 16 -1.25 -2.68 4.20
N ASN A 17 -0.91 -2.75 2.90
CA ASN A 17 -1.78 -2.28 1.84
C ASN A 17 -2.41 -3.51 1.19
N VAL A 18 -3.73 -3.47 0.96
CA VAL A 18 -4.47 -4.53 0.26
C VAL A 18 -5.15 -3.86 -0.94
N ILE A 19 -4.35 -3.57 -1.96
CA ILE A 19 -4.77 -2.81 -3.14
C ILE A 19 -4.06 -3.43 -4.34
N ASP A 20 -4.83 -3.73 -5.39
CA ASP A 20 -4.29 -4.30 -6.62
C ASP A 20 -3.32 -3.33 -7.29
N ARG A 21 -2.24 -3.88 -7.87
CA ARG A 21 -1.25 -3.09 -8.60
C ARG A 21 -1.89 -2.32 -9.76
N GLU A 22 -2.84 -2.94 -10.45
CA GLU A 22 -3.60 -2.37 -11.56
C GLU A 22 -4.38 -1.15 -11.11
N THR A 23 -4.97 -1.19 -9.90
CA THR A 23 -5.69 -0.04 -9.32
C THR A 23 -4.73 1.13 -9.08
N LEU A 24 -3.53 0.87 -8.55
CA LEU A 24 -2.54 1.92 -8.32
C LEU A 24 -2.04 2.52 -9.64
N LEU A 25 -1.82 1.69 -10.67
CA LEU A 25 -1.42 2.16 -12.01
C LEU A 25 -2.51 3.00 -12.67
N ASP A 26 -3.77 2.58 -12.57
CA ASP A 26 -4.91 3.36 -13.09
C ASP A 26 -5.06 4.69 -12.32
N ALA A 27 -4.82 4.69 -11.02
CA ALA A 27 -4.84 5.91 -10.20
C ALA A 27 -3.72 6.91 -10.55
N GLN A 28 -2.59 6.45 -11.09
CA GLN A 28 -1.56 7.36 -11.63
C GLN A 28 -1.99 7.99 -12.95
N GLN A 29 -2.69 7.23 -13.81
CA GLN A 29 -3.11 7.69 -15.14
C GLN A 29 -4.39 8.53 -15.09
N ASN A 30 -5.31 8.18 -14.20
CA ASN A 30 -6.67 8.75 -14.07
C ASN A 30 -6.95 9.18 -12.61
N PRO A 31 -6.18 10.12 -12.03
CA PRO A 31 -6.29 10.47 -10.61
C PRO A 31 -7.68 10.99 -10.20
N GLU A 32 -8.45 11.56 -11.13
CA GLU A 32 -9.80 12.04 -10.91
C GLU A 32 -10.82 10.93 -10.60
N LYS A 33 -10.56 9.69 -11.04
CA LYS A 33 -11.38 8.51 -10.72
C LYS A 33 -11.05 7.94 -9.34
N HIS A 34 -9.87 8.28 -8.80
CA HIS A 34 -9.29 7.68 -7.59
C HIS A 34 -9.03 8.70 -6.48
N LYS A 35 -9.80 9.79 -6.43
CA LYS A 35 -9.62 10.89 -5.44
C LYS A 35 -9.63 10.43 -3.98
N ASN A 36 -10.35 9.35 -3.70
CA ASN A 36 -10.50 8.80 -2.34
C ASN A 36 -9.64 7.55 -2.11
N LEU A 37 -8.74 7.20 -3.04
CA LEU A 37 -7.85 6.05 -2.88
C LEU A 37 -6.81 6.36 -1.80
N VAL A 38 -6.92 5.68 -0.66
CA VAL A 38 -6.01 5.83 0.48
C VAL A 38 -4.99 4.71 0.49
N VAL A 39 -3.73 5.06 0.69
CA VAL A 39 -2.62 4.12 0.85
C VAL A 39 -1.96 4.29 2.20
N ARG A 40 -1.40 3.20 2.72
CA ARG A 40 -0.54 3.19 3.91
C ARG A 40 0.91 3.43 3.50
N VAL A 41 1.47 4.52 3.99
CA VAL A 41 2.90 4.82 3.96
C VAL A 41 3.47 4.49 5.34
N SER A 42 4.78 4.26 5.43
CA SER A 42 5.43 3.96 6.71
C SER A 42 5.12 5.06 7.74
N GLY A 43 4.27 4.72 8.71
CA GLY A 43 3.86 5.63 9.80
C GLY A 43 2.66 6.55 9.54
N PHE A 44 2.06 6.58 8.33
CA PHE A 44 0.87 7.41 8.06
C PHE A 44 0.01 6.90 6.90
N SER A 45 -1.21 7.43 6.77
CA SER A 45 -2.07 7.18 5.61
C SER A 45 -2.21 8.45 4.78
N ALA A 46 -2.27 8.33 3.46
CA ALA A 46 -2.40 9.46 2.55
C ALA A 46 -3.27 9.09 1.34
N TYR A 47 -3.85 10.10 0.69
CA TYR A 47 -4.46 9.90 -0.62
C TYR A 47 -3.37 9.62 -1.64
N PHE A 48 -3.49 8.53 -2.40
CA PHE A 48 -2.50 8.12 -3.38
C PHE A 48 -2.24 9.22 -4.42
N THR A 49 -3.31 9.86 -4.87
CA THR A 49 -3.30 10.92 -5.88
C THR A 49 -2.70 12.23 -5.38
N SER A 50 -2.53 12.42 -4.06
CA SER A 50 -1.82 13.58 -3.49
C SER A 50 -0.32 13.37 -3.30
N LEU A 51 0.19 12.16 -3.56
CA LEU A 51 1.61 11.83 -3.44
C LEU A 51 2.37 12.22 -4.70
N VAL A 52 3.66 12.52 -4.57
CA VAL A 52 4.55 12.72 -5.72
C VAL A 52 4.76 11.40 -6.46
N LYS A 53 5.03 11.48 -7.76
CA LYS A 53 5.10 10.31 -8.64
C LYS A 53 6.14 9.28 -8.16
N GLU A 54 7.26 9.75 -7.63
CA GLU A 54 8.33 8.90 -7.10
C GLU A 54 7.82 8.03 -5.95
N THR A 55 7.06 8.61 -5.01
CA THR A 55 6.46 7.87 -3.89
C THR A 55 5.39 6.89 -4.38
N GLN A 56 4.57 7.29 -5.35
CA GLN A 56 3.58 6.39 -5.96
C GLN A 56 4.27 5.18 -6.62
N ASP A 57 5.33 5.43 -7.38
CA ASP A 57 6.12 4.40 -8.06
C ASP A 57 6.79 3.46 -7.05
N GLU A 58 7.29 3.99 -5.92
CA GLU A 58 7.81 3.17 -4.82
C GLU A 58 6.74 2.25 -4.21
N ILE A 59 5.53 2.77 -3.96
CA ILE A 59 4.41 2.00 -3.44
C ILE A 59 4.02 0.88 -4.42
N ILE A 60 3.92 1.19 -5.72
CA ILE A 60 3.64 0.22 -6.78
C ILE A 60 4.75 -0.83 -6.90
N LYS A 61 6.01 -0.44 -6.69
CA LYS A 61 7.17 -1.33 -6.78
C LYS A 61 7.28 -2.28 -5.60
N ARG A 62 6.75 -1.93 -4.42
CA ARG A 62 6.66 -2.84 -3.28
C ARG A 62 5.75 -4.01 -3.69
N ARG A 63 6.39 -5.14 -4.03
CA ARG A 63 5.74 -6.33 -4.55
C ARG A 63 4.66 -6.85 -3.60
N GLU A 64 3.61 -7.42 -4.17
CA GLU A 64 2.79 -8.42 -3.49
C GLU A 64 3.69 -9.54 -2.96
N HIS A 65 3.49 -9.92 -1.70
CA HIS A 65 3.88 -11.26 -1.29
C HIS A 65 2.88 -12.19 -1.97
N ALA A 66 3.28 -12.79 -3.10
CA ALA A 66 2.55 -13.91 -3.68
C ALA A 66 2.41 -14.95 -2.56
N GLY A 67 1.17 -15.21 -2.14
CA GLY A 67 0.87 -16.04 -1.00
C GLY A 67 1.65 -17.35 -1.04
N VAL A 68 2.40 -17.59 0.04
CA VAL A 68 2.76 -18.96 0.43
C VAL A 68 1.52 -19.63 1.00
#